data_AF-A0A7V6PBR5-F1
#
_entry.id   AF-A0A7V6PBR5-F1
#
_cell.length_a   1.000
_cell.length_b   1.000
_cell.length_c   1.000
_cell.angle_alpha   90.00
_cell.angle_beta   90.00
_cell.angle_gamma   90.00
#
_symmetry.space_group_name_H-M   'P 1'
#
loop_
_entity.id
_entity.type
_entity.pdbx_description
1 polymer ?
#
loop_
_entity_poly.entity_id
_entity_poly.type
_entity_poly.pdbx_seq_one_letter_code
_entity_poly.pdbx_strand_id
1 'polypeptide(L)'
;MGKRSKISRWLAIYLVAGCILSFPAELHAQQAAGAEVSVGTEETSHHPAPATDTFGQTQFVLSGDPIVPPRDYAKGSEIPNPGEYDLNESGTIFDIVYVGIVDGRTRFEIRGYTANDLQTPDTGQMLDFPADQYAIEIRNIRIDVEAAEPGSLTYRANRLSDGTAK
;
A
#
# COMPACT_ATOMS: atom_id res chain seq x y z
N MET A 1 62.86 -5.06 45.72
CA MET A 1 61.66 -5.14 44.86
C MET A 1 62.04 -5.80 43.54
N GLY A 2 61.36 -6.90 43.15
CA GLY A 2 61.18 -7.36 41.76
C GLY A 2 62.38 -7.81 40.92
N LYS A 3 62.46 -9.11 40.63
CA LYS A 3 63.41 -9.79 39.74
C LYS A 3 62.90 -9.87 38.28
N ARG A 4 63.85 -9.72 37.34
CA ARG A 4 64.10 -10.52 36.09
C ARG A 4 63.15 -10.46 34.87
N SER A 5 63.84 -10.52 33.71
CA SER A 5 63.53 -11.25 32.45
C SER A 5 62.55 -10.59 31.46
N LYS A 6 62.70 -10.62 30.12
CA LYS A 6 63.77 -10.99 29.14
C LYS A 6 63.11 -10.96 27.72
N ILE A 7 63.90 -10.73 26.67
CA ILE A 7 63.82 -11.31 25.30
C ILE A 7 63.19 -10.51 24.12
N SER A 8 64.06 -10.34 23.09
CA SER A 8 63.95 -10.31 21.61
C SER A 8 63.00 -9.35 20.90
N ARG A 9 63.52 -8.49 19.99
CA ARG A 9 63.87 -8.77 18.57
C ARG A 9 62.67 -9.38 17.81
N TRP A 10 62.18 -8.70 16.77
CA TRP A 10 62.44 -9.06 15.37
C TRP A 10 61.73 -8.07 14.43
N LEU A 11 62.40 -7.85 13.29
CA LEU A 11 62.11 -6.99 12.16
C LEU A 11 61.06 -7.66 11.25
N ALA A 12 60.13 -6.92 10.64
CA ALA A 12 59.50 -7.33 9.38
C ALA A 12 58.82 -6.14 8.68
N ILE A 13 59.45 -5.70 7.58
CA ILE A 13 58.87 -4.88 6.51
C ILE A 13 58.17 -5.84 5.54
N TYR A 14 56.91 -5.60 5.18
CA TYR A 14 56.22 -6.04 3.94
C TYR A 14 54.98 -5.16 3.81
N LEU A 15 54.85 -4.20 2.88
CA LEU A 15 54.72 -4.33 1.42
C LEU A 15 53.62 -5.34 1.04
N VAL A 16 52.38 -4.85 0.94
CA VAL A 16 51.30 -5.56 0.25
C VAL A 16 50.84 -4.67 -0.90
N ALA A 17 51.11 -5.21 -2.09
CA ALA A 17 50.77 -4.68 -3.39
C ALA A 17 49.24 -4.56 -3.56
N GLY A 18 48.82 -3.51 -4.26
CA GLY A 18 47.43 -3.36 -4.70
C GLY A 18 47.03 -4.50 -5.62
N CYS A 19 46.03 -5.28 -5.19
CA CYS A 19 45.35 -6.20 -6.07
C CYS A 19 44.45 -5.41 -7.03
N ILE A 20 44.66 -5.71 -8.30
CA ILE A 20 44.07 -5.10 -9.48
C ILE A 20 42.56 -5.38 -9.52
N LEU A 21 41.78 -4.34 -9.76
CA LEU A 21 40.36 -4.44 -10.12
C LEU A 21 40.24 -5.06 -11.52
N SER A 22 39.73 -6.28 -11.58
CA SER A 22 39.31 -6.92 -12.83
C SER A 22 37.93 -7.53 -12.60
N PHE A 23 36.88 -6.75 -12.86
CA PHE A 23 35.53 -7.28 -13.05
C PHE A 23 35.38 -7.66 -14.53
N PRO A 24 35.12 -8.92 -14.89
CA PRO A 24 34.63 -9.22 -16.23
C PRO A 24 33.20 -8.66 -16.35
N ALA A 25 33.02 -7.76 -17.30
CA ALA A 25 31.71 -7.30 -17.75
C ALA A 25 31.02 -8.44 -18.49
N GLU A 26 30.27 -9.25 -17.76
CA GLU A 26 29.34 -10.20 -18.37
C GLU A 26 28.15 -10.42 -17.44
N LEU A 27 27.35 -9.35 -17.31
CA LEU A 27 25.99 -9.47 -16.84
C LEU A 27 25.09 -9.29 -18.07
N HIS A 28 24.93 -10.38 -18.83
CA HIS A 28 23.75 -10.55 -19.65
C HIS A 28 22.55 -10.61 -18.70
N ALA A 29 22.02 -9.44 -18.34
CA ALA A 29 20.71 -9.33 -17.72
C ALA A 29 19.70 -9.83 -18.76
N GLN A 30 19.29 -11.10 -18.62
CA GLN A 30 18.17 -11.64 -19.34
C GLN A 30 16.94 -10.82 -18.94
N GLN A 31 16.51 -9.99 -19.89
CA GLN A 31 15.28 -9.23 -19.82
C GLN A 31 14.13 -10.20 -19.54
N ALA A 32 13.54 -10.12 -18.35
CA ALA A 32 12.33 -10.85 -18.01
C ALA A 32 11.21 -10.30 -18.90
N ALA A 33 10.98 -10.98 -20.02
CA ALA A 33 9.82 -10.78 -20.85
C ALA A 33 8.60 -11.33 -20.10
N GLY A 34 7.57 -10.49 -19.95
CA GLY A 34 6.25 -10.93 -19.49
C GLY A 34 5.76 -10.27 -18.21
N ALA A 35 5.83 -8.94 -18.11
CA ALA A 35 4.76 -8.22 -17.44
C ALA A 35 3.90 -7.63 -18.57
N GLU A 36 2.90 -8.38 -19.00
CA GLU A 36 1.79 -7.82 -19.76
C GLU A 36 1.11 -6.80 -18.84
N VAL A 37 1.48 -5.53 -18.99
CA VAL A 37 0.69 -4.43 -18.46
C VAL A 37 -0.61 -4.48 -19.25
N SER A 38 -1.59 -5.18 -18.68
CA SER A 38 -2.97 -5.10 -19.13
C SER A 38 -3.38 -3.64 -18.96
N VAL A 39 -3.38 -2.90 -20.06
CA VAL A 39 -3.99 -1.58 -20.14
C VAL A 39 -5.50 -1.82 -20.07
N GLY A 40 -5.97 -1.98 -18.84
CA GLY A 40 -7.39 -2.07 -18.52
C GLY A 40 -8.03 -0.72 -18.74
N THR A 41 -9.07 -0.75 -19.57
CA THR A 41 -10.17 0.21 -19.72
C THR A 41 -10.11 1.45 -18.84
N GLU A 42 -10.04 2.62 -19.47
CA GLU A 42 -10.10 3.93 -18.86
C GLU A 42 -11.23 4.03 -17.81
N GLU A 43 -10.88 3.85 -16.52
CA GLU A 43 -11.60 4.52 -15.45
C GLU A 43 -11.22 6.00 -15.57
N THR A 44 -11.94 6.76 -16.40
CA THR A 44 -11.88 8.23 -16.41
C THR A 44 -12.50 8.80 -15.14
N SER A 45 -11.87 8.51 -14.01
CA SER A 45 -11.94 9.24 -12.77
C SER A 45 -10.49 9.47 -12.38
N HIS A 46 -10.04 10.72 -12.30
CA HIS A 46 -8.67 11.10 -11.92
C HIS A 46 -8.30 10.72 -10.46
N HIS A 47 -9.06 9.81 -9.86
CA HIS A 47 -8.93 9.38 -8.50
C HIS A 47 -7.77 8.37 -8.40
N PRO A 48 -6.78 8.59 -7.52
CA PRO A 48 -5.55 7.79 -7.50
C PRO A 48 -5.71 6.36 -6.95
N ALA A 49 -6.94 5.90 -6.69
CA ALA A 49 -7.17 4.58 -6.11
C ALA A 49 -6.98 3.47 -7.15
N PRO A 50 -6.52 2.28 -6.73
CA PRO A 50 -6.61 1.09 -7.56
C PRO A 50 -8.06 0.78 -7.96
N ALA A 51 -8.28 0.40 -9.22
CA ALA A 51 -9.60 0.08 -9.75
C ALA A 51 -10.24 -1.14 -9.06
N THR A 52 -11.57 -1.23 -9.08
CA THR A 52 -12.29 -2.31 -8.36
C THR A 52 -12.12 -3.70 -8.96
N ASP A 53 -11.69 -3.82 -10.21
CA ASP A 53 -11.33 -5.10 -10.85
C ASP A 53 -10.08 -5.75 -10.23
N THR A 54 -9.33 -4.98 -9.44
CA THR A 54 -8.17 -5.46 -8.68
C THR A 54 -8.52 -6.02 -7.30
N PHE A 55 -9.80 -6.06 -6.93
CA PHE A 55 -10.22 -6.70 -5.68
C PHE A 55 -9.75 -8.15 -5.59
N GLY A 56 -9.31 -8.55 -4.40
CA GLY A 56 -8.69 -9.85 -4.14
C GLY A 56 -7.22 -9.97 -4.56
N GLN A 57 -6.64 -8.97 -5.24
CA GLN A 57 -5.24 -8.94 -5.62
C GLN A 57 -4.41 -8.13 -4.60
N THR A 58 -3.13 -8.47 -4.46
CA THR A 58 -2.18 -7.70 -3.64
C THR A 58 -1.92 -6.34 -4.29
N GLN A 59 -2.08 -5.29 -3.48
CA GLN A 59 -1.93 -3.91 -3.87
C GLN A 59 -0.99 -3.16 -2.92
N PHE A 60 -0.47 -2.05 -3.42
CA PHE A 60 0.41 -1.15 -2.68
C PHE A 60 -0.08 0.29 -2.84
N VAL A 61 -0.17 1.02 -1.73
CA VAL A 61 -0.44 2.47 -1.73
C VAL A 61 0.47 3.21 -0.76
N LEU A 62 0.66 4.51 -0.99
CA LEU A 62 1.31 5.41 -0.04
C LEU A 62 0.30 5.96 0.97
N SER A 63 0.81 6.44 2.10
CA SER A 63 0.02 7.23 3.05
C SER A 63 -0.59 8.46 2.34
N GLY A 64 -1.88 8.68 2.56
CA GLY A 64 -2.69 9.72 1.92
C GLY A 64 -3.39 9.25 0.65
N ASP A 65 -3.01 8.10 0.09
CA ASP A 65 -3.66 7.54 -1.09
C ASP A 65 -4.87 6.66 -0.73
N PRO A 66 -5.93 6.71 -1.54
CA PRO A 66 -7.09 5.86 -1.40
C PRO A 66 -6.77 4.40 -1.78
N ILE A 67 -7.23 3.47 -0.95
CA ILE A 67 -7.07 2.03 -1.15
C ILE A 67 -8.18 1.42 -2.01
N VAL A 68 -9.30 2.13 -2.15
CA VAL A 68 -10.45 1.76 -2.98
C VAL A 68 -11.06 3.04 -3.55
N PRO A 69 -11.66 3.05 -4.75
CA PRO A 69 -12.22 4.25 -5.35
C PRO A 69 -13.56 4.63 -4.68
N PRO A 70 -14.10 5.83 -4.92
CA PRO A 70 -15.42 6.21 -4.42
C PRO A 70 -16.52 5.41 -5.11
N ARG A 71 -17.20 4.53 -4.36
CA ARG A 71 -18.33 3.71 -4.83
C ARG A 71 -19.39 3.58 -3.74
N ASP A 72 -20.61 3.24 -4.14
CA ASP A 72 -21.61 2.65 -3.24
C ASP A 72 -21.38 1.14 -3.21
N TYR A 73 -20.53 0.69 -2.28
CA TYR A 73 -20.16 -0.71 -2.14
C TYR A 73 -21.29 -1.61 -1.65
N ALA A 74 -22.42 -1.05 -1.21
CA ALA A 74 -23.61 -1.84 -0.92
C ALA A 74 -24.39 -2.19 -2.20
N LYS A 75 -24.36 -1.31 -3.23
CA LYS A 75 -24.97 -1.58 -4.55
C LYS A 75 -24.07 -2.36 -5.49
N GLY A 76 -22.76 -2.19 -5.40
CA GLY A 76 -21.83 -2.85 -6.30
C GLY A 76 -20.44 -2.23 -6.35
N SER A 77 -19.78 -2.38 -7.49
CA SER A 77 -18.44 -1.80 -7.74
C SER A 77 -18.45 -0.83 -8.93
N GLU A 78 -19.61 -0.65 -9.55
CA GLU A 78 -19.87 0.27 -10.64
C GLU A 78 -19.82 1.73 -10.16
N ILE A 79 -19.40 2.62 -11.06
CA ILE A 79 -19.41 4.07 -10.79
C ILE A 79 -20.86 4.50 -10.48
N PRO A 80 -21.12 5.18 -9.35
CA PRO A 80 -22.45 5.62 -8.98
C PRO A 80 -23.09 6.52 -10.06
N ASN A 81 -24.32 6.21 -10.44
CA ASN A 81 -25.12 7.04 -11.33
C ASN A 81 -25.82 8.16 -10.54
N PRO A 82 -25.55 9.46 -10.80
CA PRO A 82 -26.12 10.56 -10.03
C PRO A 82 -27.65 10.58 -9.98
N GLY A 83 -28.33 10.04 -10.99
CA GLY A 83 -29.79 9.96 -11.03
C GLY A 83 -30.43 9.00 -10.01
N GLU A 84 -29.63 8.21 -9.30
CA GLU A 84 -30.08 7.21 -8.32
C GLU A 84 -29.88 7.64 -6.86
N TYR A 85 -29.43 8.87 -6.62
CA TYR A 85 -29.11 9.41 -5.30
C TYR A 85 -29.77 10.77 -5.10
N ASP A 86 -30.05 11.12 -3.85
CA ASP A 86 -30.46 12.48 -3.52
C ASP A 86 -29.27 13.43 -3.71
N LEU A 87 -29.52 14.64 -4.24
CA LEU A 87 -28.47 15.61 -4.60
C LEU A 87 -27.57 16.01 -3.43
N ASN A 88 -28.07 15.92 -2.19
CA ASN A 88 -27.37 16.29 -0.97
C ASN A 88 -26.97 15.07 -0.13
N GLU A 89 -27.17 13.85 -0.63
CA GLU A 89 -26.74 12.64 0.06
C GLU A 89 -25.22 12.48 -0.07
N SER A 90 -24.57 12.31 1.07
CA SER A 90 -23.12 12.14 1.20
C SER A 90 -22.83 11.05 2.22
N GLY A 91 -21.74 10.31 2.00
CA GLY A 91 -21.29 9.25 2.88
C GLY A 91 -21.78 7.85 2.51
N THR A 92 -22.81 7.71 1.67
CA THR A 92 -23.19 6.41 1.06
C THR A 92 -22.16 5.98 0.03
N ILE A 93 -21.72 6.92 -0.81
CA ILE A 93 -20.57 6.73 -1.70
C ILE A 93 -19.31 7.11 -0.92
N PHE A 94 -18.33 6.22 -0.89
CA PHE A 94 -17.11 6.46 -0.13
C PHE A 94 -15.88 5.82 -0.74
N ASP A 95 -14.72 6.40 -0.43
CA ASP A 95 -13.43 5.72 -0.50
C ASP A 95 -12.88 5.45 0.90
N ILE A 96 -11.74 4.78 0.95
CA ILE A 96 -10.97 4.61 2.18
C ILE A 96 -9.54 5.02 1.87
N VAL A 97 -8.92 5.82 2.72
CA VAL A 97 -7.53 6.27 2.62
C VAL A 97 -6.71 5.62 3.72
N TYR A 98 -5.52 5.14 3.37
CA TYR A 98 -4.52 4.78 4.36
C TYR A 98 -3.83 6.03 4.88
N VAL A 99 -3.95 6.33 6.17
CA VAL A 99 -3.32 7.53 6.76
C VAL A 99 -1.91 7.23 7.26
N GLY A 100 -1.62 6.00 7.67
CA GLY A 100 -0.33 5.62 8.23
C GLY A 100 -0.44 4.94 9.60
N ILE A 101 0.68 4.86 10.29
CA ILE A 101 0.75 4.44 11.69
C ILE A 101 0.89 5.69 12.56
N VAL A 102 -0.13 6.00 13.35
CA VAL A 102 -0.19 7.16 14.25
C VAL A 102 -0.41 6.67 15.68
N ASP A 103 0.44 7.11 16.62
CA ASP A 103 0.37 6.69 18.03
C ASP A 103 0.37 5.16 18.22
N GLY A 104 1.10 4.44 17.37
CA GLY A 104 1.17 2.97 17.40
C GLY A 104 -0.09 2.27 16.90
N ARG A 105 -0.96 2.98 16.18
CA ARG A 105 -2.21 2.46 15.61
C ARG A 105 -2.24 2.68 14.11
N THR A 106 -2.75 1.70 13.38
CA THR A 106 -3.01 1.84 11.94
C THR A 106 -4.24 2.73 11.77
N ARG A 107 -4.09 3.85 11.07
CA ARG A 107 -5.16 4.83 10.87
C ARG A 107 -5.64 4.83 9.43
N PHE A 108 -6.96 4.87 9.27
CA PHE A 108 -7.63 5.07 8.00
C PHE A 108 -8.57 6.27 8.08
N GLU A 109 -8.86 6.86 6.92
CA GLU A 109 -9.94 7.84 6.77
C GLU A 109 -10.98 7.29 5.80
N ILE A 110 -12.24 7.32 6.18
CA ILE A 110 -13.35 7.11 5.24
C ILE A 110 -13.75 8.49 4.73
N ARG A 111 -13.68 8.70 3.41
CA ARG A 111 -14.13 9.96 2.80
C ARG A 111 -15.42 9.72 2.04
N GLY A 112 -16.45 10.49 2.39
CA GLY A 112 -17.77 10.41 1.78
C GLY A 112 -17.94 11.42 0.65
N TYR A 113 -18.61 11.00 -0.41
CA TYR A 113 -18.82 11.78 -1.63
C TYR A 113 -20.31 11.91 -1.94
N THR A 114 -20.64 12.96 -2.69
CA THR A 114 -21.95 13.06 -3.34
C THR A 114 -21.88 12.41 -4.71
N ALA A 115 -23.01 11.93 -5.25
CA ALA A 115 -22.99 11.30 -6.56
C ALA A 115 -22.62 12.28 -7.70
N ASN A 116 -22.80 13.59 -7.48
CA ASN A 116 -22.44 14.63 -8.46
C ASN A 116 -20.96 15.03 -8.41
N ASP A 117 -20.25 14.74 -7.32
CA ASP A 117 -18.83 15.04 -7.16
C ASP A 117 -18.11 13.88 -6.46
N LEU A 118 -17.45 13.05 -7.27
CA LEU A 118 -16.62 11.92 -6.83
C LEU A 118 -15.14 12.29 -6.67
N GLN A 119 -14.76 13.56 -6.88
CA GLN A 119 -13.37 14.03 -6.78
C GLN A 119 -13.12 14.76 -5.47
N THR A 120 -14.13 15.48 -4.97
CA THR A 120 -14.03 16.25 -3.73
C THR A 120 -14.83 15.55 -2.62
N PRO A 121 -14.18 15.06 -1.55
CA PRO A 121 -14.90 14.49 -0.44
C PRO A 121 -15.68 15.58 0.30
N ASP A 122 -16.94 15.29 0.61
CA ASP A 122 -17.85 16.16 1.37
C ASP A 122 -17.78 15.85 2.88
N THR A 123 -17.44 14.62 3.25
CA THR A 123 -17.23 14.21 4.66
C THR A 123 -15.95 13.39 4.83
N GLY A 124 -15.41 13.35 6.06
CA GLY A 124 -14.23 12.56 6.44
C GLY A 124 -14.34 12.01 7.86
N GLN A 125 -14.00 10.74 8.05
CA GLN A 125 -14.03 10.06 9.34
C GLN A 125 -12.76 9.24 9.57
N MET A 126 -12.02 9.56 10.64
CA MET A 126 -10.83 8.81 11.07
C MET A 126 -11.21 7.56 11.84
N LEU A 127 -10.56 6.44 11.54
CA LEU A 127 -10.69 5.15 12.22
C LEU A 127 -9.30 4.63 12.62
N ASP A 128 -9.21 4.10 13.84
CA ASP A 128 -7.96 3.62 14.43
C ASP A 128 -8.01 2.15 14.82
N PHE A 129 -7.10 1.36 14.27
CA PHE A 129 -6.98 -0.08 14.50
C PHE A 129 -5.66 -0.42 15.20
N PRO A 130 -5.58 -1.52 15.96
CA PRO A 130 -4.31 -2.07 16.40
C PRO A 130 -3.33 -2.24 15.24
N ALA A 131 -2.05 -1.93 15.45
CA ALA A 131 -1.03 -1.97 14.39
C ALA A 131 -0.78 -3.39 13.83
N ASP A 132 -1.06 -4.42 14.63
CA ASP A 132 -0.90 -5.83 14.28
C ASP A 132 -2.19 -6.48 13.75
N GLN A 133 -3.23 -5.69 13.46
CA GLN A 133 -4.47 -6.23 12.91
C GLN A 133 -4.33 -6.56 11.42
N TYR A 134 -4.28 -7.85 11.10
CA TYR A 134 -4.12 -8.37 9.73
C TYR A 134 -5.40 -8.35 8.88
N ALA A 135 -6.56 -8.16 9.48
CA ALA A 135 -7.84 -8.10 8.77
C ALA A 135 -8.70 -6.98 9.37
N ILE A 136 -8.94 -5.94 8.58
CA ILE A 136 -9.65 -4.73 8.98
C ILE A 136 -10.94 -4.65 8.15
N GLU A 137 -12.07 -4.57 8.82
CA GLU A 137 -13.36 -4.39 8.15
C GLU A 137 -13.83 -2.95 8.34
N ILE A 138 -14.08 -2.27 7.22
CA ILE A 138 -14.58 -0.92 7.17
C ILE A 138 -15.80 -0.93 6.26
N ARG A 139 -16.99 -0.78 6.86
CA ARG A 139 -18.28 -0.86 6.15
C ARG A 139 -18.37 -2.16 5.34
N ASN A 140 -18.57 -2.07 4.02
CA ASN A 140 -18.69 -3.21 3.11
C ASN A 140 -17.35 -3.66 2.51
N ILE A 141 -16.21 -3.19 3.03
CA ILE A 141 -14.88 -3.54 2.54
C ILE A 141 -14.08 -4.23 3.65
N ARG A 142 -13.49 -5.36 3.30
CA ARG A 142 -12.45 -6.03 4.08
C ARG A 142 -11.09 -5.73 3.48
N ILE A 143 -10.16 -5.33 4.33
CA ILE A 143 -8.77 -5.03 4.02
C ILE A 143 -7.94 -6.10 4.72
N ASP A 144 -7.40 -7.04 3.96
CA ASP A 144 -6.37 -7.94 4.47
C ASP A 144 -5.03 -7.19 4.42
N VAL A 145 -4.46 -6.88 5.58
CA VAL A 145 -3.17 -6.19 5.71
C VAL A 145 -2.05 -7.21 5.61
N GLU A 146 -1.22 -7.07 4.57
CA GLU A 146 -0.02 -7.91 4.39
C GLU A 146 1.22 -7.25 5.03
N ALA A 147 1.34 -5.94 4.90
CA ALA A 147 2.35 -5.12 5.58
C ALA A 147 1.85 -3.68 5.75
N ALA A 148 1.98 -3.13 6.96
CA ALA A 148 1.66 -1.74 7.25
C ALA A 148 2.89 -1.03 7.80
N GLU A 149 3.24 0.09 7.17
CA GLU A 149 4.38 0.93 7.53
C GLU A 149 3.91 2.38 7.68
N PRO A 150 4.59 3.24 8.45
CA PRO A 150 4.12 4.61 8.68
C PRO A 150 3.78 5.42 7.41
N GLY A 151 4.39 5.10 6.26
CA GLY A 151 4.16 5.78 4.99
C GLY A 151 3.56 4.93 3.87
N SER A 152 3.25 3.65 4.08
CA SER A 152 2.74 2.77 3.01
C SER A 152 1.98 1.56 3.53
N LEU A 153 1.12 1.01 2.67
CA LEU A 153 0.34 -0.18 2.96
C LEU A 153 0.42 -1.16 1.78
N THR A 154 0.75 -2.41 2.09
CA THR A 154 0.55 -3.56 1.21
C THR A 154 -0.64 -4.36 1.69
N TYR A 155 -1.64 -4.58 0.84
CA TYR A 155 -2.93 -5.12 1.26
C TYR A 155 -3.66 -5.86 0.13
N ARG A 156 -4.75 -6.55 0.48
CA ARG A 156 -5.80 -6.95 -0.47
C ARG A 156 -7.14 -6.38 -0.01
N ALA A 157 -7.83 -5.68 -0.88
CA ALA A 157 -9.21 -5.25 -0.63
C ALA A 157 -10.20 -6.26 -1.21
N ASN A 158 -11.26 -6.53 -0.47
CA ASN A 158 -12.37 -7.36 -0.90
C ASN A 158 -13.66 -6.69 -0.49
N ARG A 159 -14.69 -6.77 -1.35
CA ARG A 159 -16.04 -6.46 -0.90
C ARG A 159 -16.50 -7.56 0.04
N LEU A 160 -17.05 -7.20 1.18
CA LEU A 160 -17.79 -8.13 2.01
C LEU A 160 -19.03 -8.53 1.21
N SER A 161 -19.11 -9.81 0.85
CA SER A 161 -20.31 -10.34 0.23
C SER A 161 -21.46 -10.22 1.24
N ASP A 162 -22.54 -9.54 0.87
CA ASP A 162 -23.83 -9.85 1.47
C ASP A 162 -24.03 -11.35 1.28
N GLY A 163 -24.33 -12.11 2.33
CA GLY A 163 -24.37 -13.58 2.31
C GLY A 163 -25.48 -14.19 1.44
N THR A 164 -25.61 -13.78 0.18
CA THR A 164 -26.50 -14.31 -0.85
C THR A 164 -25.70 -15.12 -1.86
N ALA A 165 -24.88 -16.06 -1.36
CA ALA A 165 -24.68 -17.30 -2.09
C ALA A 165 -26.01 -18.08 -2.01
N LYS A 166 -26.82 -17.97 -3.06
CA LYS A 166 -27.98 -18.83 -3.27
C LYS A 166 -27.59 -20.07 -4.06
#